data_AF-A0A8T7A037-F1
#
_entry.id   AF-A0A8T7A037-F1
#
_cell.length_a   1.000
_cell.length_b   1.000
_cell.length_c   1.000
_cell.angle_alpha   90.00
_cell.angle_beta   90.00
_cell.angle_gamma   90.00
#
_symmetry.space_group_name_H-M   'P 1'
#
loop_
_entity.id
_entity.type
_entity.pdbx_description
1 polymer ?
#
loop_
_entity_poly.entity_id
_entity_poly.type
_entity_poly.pdbx_seq_one_letter_code
_entity_poly.pdbx_strand_id
1 'polypeptide(L)'
;MTTISLRENLIDLLRAIASIDKQLGYEKRAPIANVSDELICGWFDDLYRPNTKLFEAAFNSQERRELDRFNYFFEKCVESISNSSKLIDLQTSDEWKQIRSLANDTITKCGWDE
;
A
#
# COMPACT_ATOMS: atom_id res chain seq x y z
N MET A 1 15.27 10.02 -4.50
CA MET A 1 14.68 8.73 -4.89
C MET A 1 15.02 8.44 -6.34
N THR A 2 15.40 7.21 -6.68
CA THR A 2 15.63 6.71 -8.05
C THR A 2 14.45 5.84 -8.50
N THR A 3 14.41 5.44 -9.78
CA THR A 3 13.38 4.51 -10.29
C THR A 3 13.41 3.17 -9.57
N ILE A 4 14.62 2.63 -9.32
CA ILE A 4 14.82 1.36 -8.60
C ILE A 4 14.29 1.49 -7.16
N SER A 5 14.72 2.51 -6.42
CA SER A 5 14.29 2.68 -5.04
C SER A 5 12.78 2.98 -4.91
N LEU A 6 12.19 3.71 -5.87
CA LEU A 6 10.74 3.94 -5.86
C LEU A 6 9.99 2.62 -6.03
N ARG A 7 10.41 1.82 -7.01
CA ARG A 7 9.81 0.52 -7.31
C ARG A 7 9.85 -0.41 -6.10
N GLU A 8 11.03 -0.59 -5.52
CA GLU A 8 11.23 -1.45 -4.36
C GLU A 8 10.37 -0.98 -3.17
N ASN A 9 10.44 0.30 -2.83
CA ASN A 9 9.69 0.85 -1.69
C ASN A 9 8.17 0.71 -1.86
N LEU A 10 7.65 0.95 -3.07
CA LEU A 10 6.20 0.83 -3.33
C LEU A 10 5.74 -0.62 -3.25
N ILE A 11 6.52 -1.55 -3.83
CA ILE A 11 6.20 -2.98 -3.76
C ILE A 11 6.24 -3.46 -2.30
N ASP A 12 7.24 -3.02 -1.52
CA ASP A 12 7.35 -3.38 -0.11
C ASP A 12 6.22 -2.82 0.73
N LEU A 13 5.80 -1.58 0.48
CA LEU A 13 4.61 -1.01 1.10
C LEU A 13 3.36 -1.81 0.73
N LEU A 14 3.17 -2.15 -0.55
CA LEU A 14 2.02 -2.91 -1.02
C LEU A 14 1.97 -4.31 -0.37
N ARG A 15 3.13 -4.96 -0.19
CA ARG A 15 3.27 -6.22 0.56
C ARG A 15 2.94 -6.04 2.04
N ALA A 16 3.34 -4.93 2.65
CA ALA A 16 2.97 -4.61 4.02
C ALA A 16 1.45 -4.40 4.16
N ILE A 17 0.82 -3.70 3.22
CA ILE A 17 -0.65 -3.57 3.17
C ILE A 17 -1.31 -4.94 3.01
N ALA A 18 -0.81 -5.82 2.15
CA ALA A 18 -1.42 -7.13 1.92
C ALA A 18 -1.34 -8.09 3.13
N SER A 19 -0.34 -7.97 4.01
CA SER A 19 -0.02 -8.98 5.03
C SER A 19 -0.23 -8.50 6.47
N ILE A 20 -1.11 -9.20 7.21
CA ILE A 20 -1.30 -8.97 8.66
C ILE A 20 0.03 -9.09 9.42
N ASP A 21 0.81 -10.13 9.10
CA ASP A 21 2.06 -10.41 9.79
C ASP A 21 3.09 -9.32 9.55
N LYS A 22 3.18 -8.78 8.33
CA LYS A 22 4.07 -7.64 8.03
C LYS A 22 3.63 -6.38 8.76
N GLN A 23 2.32 -6.13 8.90
CA GLN A 23 1.77 -4.99 9.66
C GLN A 23 2.10 -5.10 11.15
N LEU A 24 1.82 -6.25 11.77
CA LEU A 24 2.16 -6.50 13.17
C LEU A 24 3.67 -6.45 13.40
N GLY A 25 4.45 -6.96 12.45
CA GLY A 25 5.90 -6.84 12.47
C GLY A 25 6.37 -5.39 12.41
N TYR A 26 5.71 -4.53 11.63
CA TYR A 26 6.01 -3.11 11.58
C TYR A 26 5.71 -2.43 12.92
N GLU A 27 4.52 -2.65 13.49
CA GLU A 27 4.12 -2.07 14.78
C GLU A 27 5.10 -2.45 15.90
N LYS A 28 5.58 -3.70 15.93
CA LYS A 28 6.59 -4.16 16.88
C LYS A 28 7.95 -3.46 16.71
N ARG A 29 8.35 -3.15 15.47
CA ARG A 29 9.64 -2.47 15.18
C ARG A 29 9.57 -0.96 15.39
N ALA A 30 8.39 -0.35 15.25
CA ALA A 30 8.17 1.08 15.36
C ALA A 30 7.00 1.39 16.31
N PRO A 31 7.12 1.07 17.62
CA PRO A 31 6.00 1.16 18.58
C PRO A 31 5.49 2.58 18.87
N ILE A 32 6.22 3.60 18.42
CA ILE A 32 5.83 5.02 18.58
C ILE A 32 5.04 5.51 17.35
N ALA A 33 5.19 4.84 16.20
CA ALA A 33 4.51 5.22 14.97
C ALA A 33 3.07 4.71 14.98
N ASN A 34 2.14 5.51 14.45
CA ASN A 34 0.81 5.01 14.10
C ASN A 34 0.90 4.25 12.79
N VAL A 35 1.11 2.93 12.87
CA VAL A 35 1.29 2.08 11.67
C VAL A 35 0.11 2.14 10.72
N SER A 36 -1.11 2.37 11.21
CA SER A 36 -2.27 2.59 10.33
C SER A 36 -2.05 3.81 9.42
N ASP A 37 -1.62 4.93 10.00
CA ASP A 37 -1.34 6.16 9.25
C ASP A 37 -0.15 5.97 8.32
N GLU A 38 0.93 5.33 8.78
CA GLU A 38 2.12 5.06 7.96
C GLU A 38 1.78 4.25 6.69
N LEU A 39 0.88 3.27 6.77
CA LEU A 39 0.47 2.47 5.62
C LEU A 39 -0.37 3.29 4.63
N ILE A 40 -1.22 4.18 5.13
CA ILE A 40 -2.10 5.04 4.33
C ILE A 40 -1.31 6.18 3.71
N CYS A 41 -0.60 6.98 4.53
CA CYS A 41 0.25 8.08 4.10
C CYS A 41 1.40 7.60 3.22
N GLY A 42 2.04 6.47 3.53
CA GLY A 42 3.07 5.91 2.66
C GLY A 42 2.56 5.68 1.23
N TRP A 43 1.29 5.32 1.08
CA TRP A 43 0.67 5.15 -0.23
C TRP A 43 0.32 6.50 -0.87
N PHE A 44 -0.53 7.29 -0.20
CA PHE A 44 -1.14 8.50 -0.75
C PHE A 44 -0.24 9.72 -0.74
N ASP A 45 0.69 9.82 0.20
CA ASP A 45 1.54 11.00 0.41
C ASP A 45 2.97 10.79 -0.12
N ASP A 46 3.49 9.57 -0.09
CA ASP A 46 4.90 9.32 -0.41
C ASP A 46 5.12 8.63 -1.76
N LEU A 47 4.47 7.49 -2.03
CA LEU A 47 4.92 6.57 -3.09
C LEU A 47 4.05 6.60 -4.36
N TYR A 48 2.72 6.63 -4.25
CA TYR A 48 1.85 6.59 -5.43
C TYR A 48 1.73 7.97 -6.08
N ARG A 49 2.58 8.21 -7.09
CA ARG A 49 2.66 9.48 -7.84
C ARG A 49 2.57 9.25 -9.35
N PRO A 50 1.40 8.84 -9.87
CA PRO A 50 1.25 8.31 -11.23
C PRO A 50 1.61 9.31 -12.34
N ASN A 51 1.46 10.61 -12.07
CA ASN A 51 1.71 11.69 -13.03
C ASN A 51 3.18 12.16 -13.08
N THR A 52 4.10 11.45 -12.42
CA THR A 52 5.51 11.82 -12.40
C THR A 52 6.30 10.97 -13.38
N LYS A 53 7.28 11.58 -14.07
CA LYS A 53 8.21 10.86 -14.96
C LYS A 53 8.95 9.73 -14.23
N LEU A 54 9.22 9.91 -12.93
CA LEU A 54 9.87 8.91 -12.10
C LEU A 54 9.01 7.64 -11.98
N PHE A 55 7.71 7.80 -11.70
CA PHE A 55 6.77 6.69 -11.60
C PHE A 55 6.56 6.00 -12.96
N GLU A 56 6.39 6.78 -14.02
CA GLU A 56 6.27 6.25 -15.39
C GLU A 56 7.50 5.42 -15.80
N ALA A 57 8.70 5.82 -15.37
CA ALA A 57 9.93 5.09 -15.65
C ALA A 57 10.17 3.88 -14.71
N ALA A 58 9.54 3.83 -13.53
CA ALA A 58 9.72 2.77 -12.55
C ALA A 58 8.83 1.54 -12.80
N PHE A 59 7.71 1.71 -13.48
CA PHE A 59 6.70 0.67 -13.71
C PHE A 59 6.32 0.57 -15.17
N ASN A 60 6.07 -0.65 -15.65
CA ASN A 60 5.57 -0.86 -17.01
C ASN A 60 4.05 -0.58 -17.13
N SER A 61 3.53 -0.57 -18.35
CA SER A 61 2.12 -0.24 -18.60
C SER A 61 1.10 -1.18 -17.94
N GLN A 62 1.43 -2.46 -17.75
CA GLN A 62 0.56 -3.40 -17.04
C GLN A 62 0.54 -3.11 -15.54
N GLU A 63 1.72 -2.94 -14.94
CA GLU A 63 1.86 -2.63 -13.52
C GLU A 63 1.13 -1.33 -13.17
N ARG A 64 1.31 -0.28 -13.98
CA ARG A 64 0.61 0.99 -13.77
C ARG A 64 -0.92 0.84 -13.80
N ARG A 65 -1.47 -0.04 -14.64
CA ARG A 65 -2.93 -0.30 -14.67
C ARG A 65 -3.41 -0.98 -13.39
N GLU A 66 -2.70 -1.98 -12.89
CA GLU A 66 -3.11 -2.67 -11.66
C GLU A 66 -2.89 -1.79 -10.41
N LEU A 67 -1.83 -0.96 -10.39
CA LEU A 67 -1.62 0.04 -9.35
C LEU A 67 -2.73 1.11 -9.35
N ASP A 68 -3.18 1.56 -10.52
CA ASP A 68 -4.30 2.51 -10.63
C ASP A 68 -5.62 1.91 -10.18
N ARG A 69 -5.89 0.65 -10.57
CA ARG A 69 -7.07 -0.10 -10.08
C ARG A 69 -7.07 -0.23 -8.56
N PHE A 70 -5.92 -0.55 -7.97
CA PHE A 70 -5.77 -0.62 -6.53
C PHE A 70 -5.98 0.74 -5.87
N ASN A 71 -5.32 1.79 -6.38
CA ASN A 71 -5.45 3.16 -5.87
C ASN A 71 -6.92 3.63 -5.89
N TYR A 72 -7.62 3.43 -7.01
CA TYR A 72 -9.01 3.83 -7.14
C TYR A 72 -9.93 3.18 -6.09
N PHE A 73 -9.67 1.93 -5.73
CA PHE A 73 -10.42 1.26 -4.66
C PHE A 73 -10.01 1.79 -3.29
N PHE A 74 -8.71 1.94 -3.03
CA PHE A 74 -8.21 2.44 -1.76
C PHE A 74 -8.72 3.86 -1.47
N GLU A 75 -8.71 4.75 -2.46
CA GLU A 75 -9.22 6.13 -2.37
C GLU A 75 -10.70 6.17 -1.96
N LYS A 76 -11.53 5.23 -2.42
CA LYS A 76 -12.94 5.15 -2.02
C LYS A 76 -13.16 4.72 -0.58
N CYS A 77 -12.19 4.01 -0.01
CA CYS A 77 -12.28 3.47 1.33
C CYS A 77 -11.53 4.33 2.35
N VAL A 78 -10.60 5.18 1.93
CA VAL A 78 -9.65 5.84 2.84
C VAL A 78 -10.35 6.69 3.90
N GLU A 79 -11.39 7.43 3.54
CA GLU A 79 -12.14 8.27 4.48
C GLU A 79 -12.83 7.46 5.60
N SER A 80 -13.26 6.22 5.31
CA SER A 80 -13.92 5.39 6.32
C SER A 80 -12.93 4.73 7.29
N ILE A 81 -11.69 4.49 6.84
CA ILE A 81 -10.66 3.79 7.63
C ILE A 81 -9.63 4.71 8.28
N SER A 82 -9.48 5.96 7.80
CA SER A 82 -8.50 6.93 8.29
C SER A 82 -8.73 7.40 9.74
N ASN A 83 -9.90 7.09 10.32
CA ASN A 83 -10.19 7.39 11.73
C ASN A 83 -9.63 6.32 12.70
N SER A 84 -9.01 5.26 12.19
CA SER A 84 -8.52 4.13 12.99
C SER A 84 -7.20 4.48 13.68
N SER A 85 -7.27 4.94 14.94
CA SER A 85 -6.08 5.30 15.74
C SER A 85 -5.15 4.12 16.10
N LYS A 86 -5.59 2.88 15.88
CA LYS A 86 -4.81 1.67 16.18
C LYS A 86 -4.85 0.71 14.99
N LEU A 87 -3.76 -0.05 14.84
CA LEU A 87 -3.65 -1.04 13.78
C LEU A 87 -4.72 -2.12 13.88
N ILE A 88 -5.09 -2.55 15.09
CA ILE A 88 -6.12 -3.57 15.28
C ILE A 88 -7.49 -3.14 14.76
N ASP A 89 -7.86 -1.86 14.95
CA ASP A 89 -9.14 -1.33 14.50
C ASP A 89 -9.17 -1.33 12.96
N LEU A 90 -8.08 -0.87 12.33
CA LEU A 90 -7.89 -0.95 10.88
C LEU A 90 -7.97 -2.40 10.38
N GLN A 91 -7.30 -3.35 11.05
CA GLN A 91 -7.26 -4.75 10.64
C GLN A 91 -8.62 -5.46 10.69
N THR A 92 -9.53 -4.99 11.55
CA THR A 92 -10.87 -5.57 11.71
C THR A 92 -11.92 -5.00 10.77
N SER A 93 -11.66 -3.83 10.17
CA SER A 93 -12.53 -3.20 9.15
C SER A 93 -12.70 -4.09 7.91
N ASP A 94 -13.92 -4.12 7.38
CA ASP A 94 -14.23 -4.87 6.16
C ASP A 94 -13.64 -4.20 4.91
N GLU A 95 -13.57 -2.88 4.89
CA GLU A 95 -12.90 -2.10 3.86
C GLU A 95 -11.40 -2.42 3.82
N TRP A 96 -10.74 -2.45 4.99
CA TRP A 96 -9.33 -2.81 5.03
C TRP A 96 -9.07 -4.23 4.57
N LYS A 97 -9.89 -5.21 4.99
CA LYS A 97 -9.79 -6.59 4.48
C LYS A 97 -9.86 -6.65 2.95
N GLN A 98 -10.75 -5.86 2.35
CA GLN A 98 -10.86 -5.76 0.89
C GLN A 98 -9.64 -5.08 0.27
N ILE A 99 -9.14 -3.99 0.87
CA ILE A 99 -7.89 -3.33 0.44
C ILE A 99 -6.73 -4.33 0.46
N ARG A 100 -6.55 -5.10 1.54
CA ARG A 100 -5.49 -6.10 1.64
C ARG A 100 -5.62 -7.18 0.57
N SER A 101 -6.84 -7.67 0.34
CA SER A 101 -7.09 -8.67 -0.71
C SER A 101 -6.73 -8.12 -2.08
N LEU A 102 -7.11 -6.87 -2.38
CA LEU A 102 -6.79 -6.24 -3.66
C LEU A 102 -5.30 -5.92 -3.80
N ALA A 103 -4.61 -5.56 -2.72
CA ALA A 103 -3.16 -5.41 -2.69
C ALA A 103 -2.48 -6.72 -3.07
N ASN A 104 -2.93 -7.85 -2.49
CA ASN A 104 -2.43 -9.18 -2.83
C ASN A 104 -2.69 -9.55 -4.29
N ASP A 105 -3.91 -9.30 -4.79
CA ASP A 105 -4.25 -9.52 -6.20
C ASP A 105 -3.35 -8.70 -7.14
N THR A 106 -3.06 -7.44 -6.81
CA THR A 106 -2.17 -6.57 -7.59
C THR A 106 -0.75 -7.11 -7.62
N ILE A 107 -0.23 -7.58 -6.47
CA ILE A 107 1.10 -8.24 -6.39
C ILE A 107 1.14 -9.45 -7.33
N THR A 108 0.15 -10.32 -7.26
CA THR A 108 0.11 -11.54 -8.07
C THR A 108 0.00 -11.24 -9.57
N LYS A 109 -0.87 -10.31 -9.96
CA LYS A 109 -1.01 -9.92 -11.38
C LYS A 109 0.21 -9.21 -11.96
N CYS A 110 1.03 -8.59 -11.13
CA CYS A 110 2.27 -7.96 -11.54
C CYS A 110 3.48 -8.92 -11.50
N GLY A 111 3.29 -10.15 -11.00
CA GLY A 111 4.38 -11.11 -10.83
C GLY A 111 5.39 -10.68 -9.77
N TRP A 112 4.93 -10.03 -8.70
CA TRP A 112 5.75 -9.58 -7.58
C TRP A 112 5.61 -10.47 -6.34
N ASP A 113 5.00 -11.65 -6.50
CA ASP A 113 5.04 -12.68 -5.47
C ASP A 113 6.52 -13.04 -5.24
N GLU A 114 6.96 -13.08 -3.98
CA GLU A 114 8.32 -13.54 -3.61
C GLU A 114 8.47 -15.05 -3.88
#